data_AF-A0A2E9VEA4-F1
#
_entry.id   AF-A0A2E9VEA4-F1
#
_cell.length_a   1.000
_cell.length_b   1.000
_cell.length_c   1.000
_cell.angle_alpha   90.00
_cell.angle_beta   90.00
_cell.angle_gamma   90.00
#
_symmetry.space_group_name_H-M   'P 1'
#
loop_
_entity.id
_entity.type
_entity.pdbx_description
1 polymer ?
#
loop_
_entity_poly.entity_id
_entity_poly.type
_entity_poly.pdbx_seq_one_letter_code
_entity_poly.pdbx_strand_id
1 'polypeptide(L)' 'MIQYAVVINSDKARNYLVAETKEEIDSYCLENSYEIIGRPQYVEPGMVAHHFIWVGKNKRPALLDISKPNNY' A
#
# COMPACT_ATOMS: atom_id res chain seq x y z
N MET A 1 -3.82 11.86 -6.42
CA MET A 1 -4.59 10.63 -6.63
C MET A 1 -3.77 9.51 -6.01
N ILE A 2 -4.36 8.70 -5.14
CA ILE A 2 -3.63 7.65 -4.43
C ILE A 2 -3.08 6.66 -5.46
N GLN A 3 -1.82 6.28 -5.30
CA GLN A 3 -1.13 5.30 -6.14
C GLN A 3 -0.99 3.99 -5.38
N TYR A 4 -1.16 2.90 -6.10
CA TYR A 4 -1.05 1.55 -5.58
C TYR A 4 0.06 0.82 -6.32
N ALA A 5 0.85 0.07 -5.57
CA ALA A 5 1.79 -0.88 -6.13
C ALA A 5 1.74 -2.17 -5.36
N VAL A 6 1.92 -3.27 -6.08
CA VAL A 6 2.13 -4.58 -5.50
C VAL A 6 3.59 -4.90 -5.68
N VAL A 7 4.24 -5.22 -4.56
CA VAL A 7 5.64 -5.56 -4.53
C VAL A 7 5.81 -6.95 -3.92
N ILE A 8 6.83 -7.67 -4.35
CA ILE A 8 7.22 -8.95 -3.79
C ILE A 8 8.56 -8.77 -3.10
N ASN A 9 8.65 -9.37 -1.92
CA ASN A 9 9.87 -9.44 -1.15
C ASN A 9 10.75 -10.62 -1.58
N SER A 10 12.04 -10.62 -1.20
CA SER A 10 12.93 -11.79 -1.42
C SER A 10 12.40 -13.08 -0.79
N ASP A 11 11.55 -12.97 0.23
CA ASP A 11 10.83 -14.09 0.86
C ASP A 11 9.60 -14.57 0.06
N LYS A 12 9.37 -14.05 -1.15
CA LYS A 12 8.16 -14.24 -1.98
C LYS A 12 6.85 -13.75 -1.33
N ALA A 13 6.94 -13.04 -0.21
CA ALA A 13 5.80 -12.38 0.41
C ALA A 13 5.33 -11.20 -0.47
N ARG A 14 4.05 -11.22 -0.85
CA ARG A 14 3.42 -10.12 -1.60
C ARG A 14 2.97 -9.04 -0.63
N ASN A 15 3.59 -7.87 -0.74
CA ASN A 15 3.22 -6.68 -0.01
C ASN A 15 2.53 -5.71 -0.95
N TYR A 16 1.51 -5.05 -0.43
CA TYR A 16 0.79 -4.03 -1.18
C TYR A 16 1.15 -2.66 -0.61
N LEU A 17 1.67 -1.77 -1.44
CA LEU A 17 2.10 -0.43 -1.05
C LEU A 17 1.09 0.61 -1.53
N VAL A 18 0.82 1.59 -0.68
CA VAL A 18 -0.01 2.77 -0.99
C VAL A 18 0.78 4.02 -0.72
N ALA A 19 0.78 4.95 -1.68
CA ALA A 19 1.34 6.28 -1.49
C ALA A 19 0.51 7.34 -2.19
N GLU A 20 0.82 8.61 -1.93
CA GLU A 20 0.22 9.72 -2.67
C GLU A 20 0.82 9.89 -4.06
N THR A 21 2.08 9.50 -4.23
CA THR A 21 2.80 9.57 -5.50
C THR A 21 3.53 8.27 -5.82
N LYS A 22 3.76 8.02 -7.12
CA LYS A 22 4.53 6.87 -7.59
C LYS A 22 5.99 6.91 -7.12
N GLU A 23 6.54 8.12 -6.91
CA GLU A 23 7.93 8.34 -6.53
C GLU A 23 8.22 7.88 -5.11
N GLU A 24 7.25 8.00 -4.20
CA GLU A 24 7.37 7.47 -2.84
C GLU A 24 7.40 5.95 -2.83
N ILE A 25 6.56 5.31 -3.65
CA ILE A 25 6.58 3.86 -3.82
C ILE A 25 7.92 3.41 -4.39
N ASP A 26 8.41 4.08 -5.44
CA ASP A 26 9.67 3.75 -6.11
C ASP A 26 10.86 3.88 -5.14
N SER A 27 10.90 4.98 -4.37
CA SER A 27 11.94 5.23 -3.36
C SER A 27 11.91 4.18 -2.25
N TYR A 28 10.72 3.82 -1.76
CA TYR A 28 10.57 2.79 -0.73
C TYR A 28 10.95 1.40 -1.23
N CYS A 29 10.61 1.09 -2.47
CA CYS A 29 10.96 -0.14 -3.15
C CYS A 29 12.47 -0.27 -3.34
N LEU A 30 13.14 0.83 -3.72
CA LEU A 30 14.59 0.91 -3.87
C LEU A 30 15.31 0.71 -2.53
N GLU A 31 14.83 1.37 -1.47
CA GLU A 31 15.45 1.29 -0.13
C GLU A 31 15.30 -0.10 0.51
N ASN A 32 14.16 -0.76 0.27
CA ASN A 32 13.87 -2.09 0.85
C ASN A 32 14.21 -3.26 -0.11
N SER A 33 14.74 -2.98 -1.30
CA SER A 33 15.01 -3.99 -2.34
C SER A 33 13.80 -4.86 -2.67
N TYR A 34 12.62 -4.24 -2.73
CA TYR A 34 11.40 -4.90 -3.14
C TYR A 34 11.31 -4.96 -4.67
N GLU A 35 10.60 -5.94 -5.20
CA GLU A 35 10.42 -6.11 -6.63
C GLU A 35 8.97 -5.80 -7.01
N ILE A 36 8.74 -4.83 -7.89
CA ILE A 36 7.38 -4.39 -8.25
C ILE A 36 6.78 -5.40 -9.23
N ILE A 37 5.76 -6.14 -8.79
CA ILE A 37 5.04 -7.11 -9.63
C ILE A 37 3.89 -6.48 -10.43
N GLY A 38 3.35 -5.34 -9.98
CA GLY A 38 2.30 -4.65 -10.71
C GLY A 38 1.83 -3.37 -10.05
N ARG A 39 1.19 -2.50 -10.84
CA ARG A 39 0.61 -1.23 -10.37
C ARG A 39 -0.89 -1.21 -10.71
N PRO A 40 -1.76 -1.71 -9.81
CA PRO A 40 -3.19 -1.70 -10.06
C PRO A 40 -3.72 -0.26 -10.06
N GLN A 41 -4.53 0.11 -11.05
CA GLN A 41 -5.16 1.43 -11.12
C GLN A 41 -6.30 1.60 -10.12
N TYR A 42 -6.88 0.48 -9.67
CA TYR A 42 -7.97 0.44 -8.71
C TYR A 42 -7.84 -0.81 -7.86
N VAL A 43 -8.02 -0.66 -6.55
CA VAL A 43 -8.09 -1.76 -5.58
C VAL A 43 -9.22 -1.48 -4.61
N GLU A 44 -9.98 -2.52 -4.29
CA GLU A 44 -11.12 -2.39 -3.40
C GLU A 44 -10.70 -1.88 -2.02
N PRO A 45 -11.42 -0.90 -1.44
CA PRO A 45 -11.04 -0.28 -0.17
C PRO A 45 -10.94 -1.28 0.98
N GLY A 46 -11.73 -2.35 0.96
CA GLY A 46 -11.62 -3.46 1.92
C GLY A 46 -10.29 -4.20 1.84
N MET A 47 -9.73 -4.36 0.64
CA MET A 47 -8.39 -4.91 0.45
C MET A 47 -7.31 -3.94 0.95
N VAL A 48 -7.49 -2.64 0.69
CA VAL A 48 -6.53 -1.59 1.11
C VAL A 48 -6.41 -1.47 2.63
N ALA A 49 -7.52 -1.61 3.36
CA ALA A 49 -7.50 -1.49 4.82
C ALA A 49 -6.72 -2.62 5.52
N HIS A 50 -6.86 -3.87 5.05
CA HIS A 50 -6.32 -5.03 5.76
C HIS A 50 -4.89 -5.41 5.34
N HIS A 51 -4.54 -5.30 4.05
CA HIS A 51 -3.30 -5.89 3.51
C HIS A 51 -2.29 -4.87 2.98
N PHE A 52 -2.58 -3.57 3.03
CA PHE A 52 -1.69 -2.57 2.46
C PHE A 52 -0.87 -1.81 3.51
N ILE A 53 0.39 -1.60 3.16
CA ILE A 53 1.38 -0.79 3.86
C ILE A 53 1.35 0.61 3.25
N TRP A 54 1.06 1.60 4.08
CA TRP A 54 1.14 3.00 3.68
C TRP A 54 2.61 3.45 3.73
N VAL A 55 3.14 3.89 2.60
CA VAL A 55 4.54 4.34 2.45
C VAL A 55 4.65 5.83 2.12
N GLY A 56 3.51 6.54 2.07
CA GLY A 56 3.51 7.98 1.88
C GLY A 56 4.04 8.72 3.12
N LYS A 57 4.80 9.80 2.91
CA LYS A 57 5.36 10.64 3.99
C LYS A 57 4.29 11.35 4.81
N ASN A 58 3.12 11.59 4.23
CA ASN A 58 1.99 12.18 4.95
C ASN A 58 1.23 11.15 5.78
N LYS A 59 0.50 11.61 6.80
CA LYS A 59 -0.33 10.75 7.65
C LYS A 59 -1.22 9.85 6.79
N ARG A 60 -1.18 8.54 7.06
CA ARG A 60 -2.10 7.56 6.49
C ARG A 60 -3.53 8.12 6.60
N PRO A 61 -4.26 8.30 5.49
CA PRO A 61 -5.55 8.94 5.52
C PRO A 61 -6.50 8.13 6.39
N ALA A 62 -7.24 8.80 7.28
CA ALA A 62 -8.15 8.20 8.27
C ALA A 62 -9.25 7.30 7.64
N LEU A 63 -9.45 7.40 6.33
CA LEU A 63 -10.28 6.49 5.52
C LEU A 63 -9.82 5.02 5.58
N LEU A 64 -8.57 4.73 5.97
CA LEU A 64 -8.07 3.37 6.21
C LEU A 64 -8.21 2.92 7.66
N ASP A 65 -8.58 3.82 8.57
CA ASP A 65 -8.70 3.56 10.02
C ASP A 65 -10.12 3.07 10.41
N ILE A 66 -11.08 3.12 9.48
CA ILE A 66 -12.49 2.77 9.74
C ILE A 66 -12.79 1.27 9.80
N SER A 67 -11.79 0.39 9.65
CA SER A 67 -11.94 -1.04 9.97
C SER A 67 -11.87 -1.29 11.49
N LYS A 68 -12.75 -0.68 12.27
CA LYS A 68 -13.16 -1.25 13.55
C LYS A 68 -14.58 -1.80 13.35
N PRO A 69 -14.82 -3.11 13.56
CA PRO A 69 -16.16 -3.63 13.53
C PRO A 69 -16.94 -2.92 14.63
N ASN A 70 -17.97 -2.18 14.26
CA ASN A 70 -18.92 -1.65 15.22
C ASN A 70 -19.63 -2.87 15.80
N ASN A 71 -19.25 -3.23 17.03
CA ASN A 71 -19.89 -4.27 17.82
C ASN A 71 -21.32 -3.79 18.11
N TYR A 72 -22.29 -4.26 17.31
CA TYR A 72 -23.72 -4.12 17.57
C TYR A 72 -24.24 -5.38 18.27
#